data_AF-A0A3D3XCA2-F1
#
_entry.id   AF-A0A3D3XCA2-F1
#
_cell.length_a   1.000
_cell.length_b   1.000
_cell.length_c   1.000
_cell.angle_alpha   90.00
_cell.angle_beta   90.00
_cell.angle_gamma   90.00
#
_symmetry.space_group_name_H-M   'P 1'
#
loop_
_entity.id
_entity.type
_entity.pdbx_description
1 polymer ?
#
loop_
_entity_poly.entity_id
_entity_poly.type
_entity_poly.pdbx_seq_one_letter_code
_entity_poly.pdbx_strand_id
1 'polypeptide(L)' 'MKNPTNEWKQTVGFSVETWSPVGLPDGEPLNGYFSRMERLRKDHPLEELFHAFTRSQDEERWTYLPYGPFKDFPSFETWI' A
#
# COMPACT_ATOMS: atom_id res chain seq x y z
N MET A 1 35.92 3.70 11.24
CA MET A 1 35.06 3.57 12.45
C MET A 1 34.74 2.10 12.63
N LYS A 2 34.91 1.55 13.84
CA LYS A 2 34.65 0.12 14.11
C LYS A 2 33.20 -0.03 14.56
N ASN A 3 32.46 -0.91 13.90
CA ASN A 3 31.06 -1.16 14.24
C ASN A 3 30.94 -1.85 15.62
N PRO A 4 29.93 -1.51 16.44
CA PRO A 4 29.72 -2.14 17.75
C PRO A 4 29.37 -3.62 17.63
N THR A 5 29.42 -4.32 18.75
CA THR A 5 29.15 -5.76 18.84
C THR A 5 28.03 -6.03 19.83
N ASN A 6 27.06 -6.86 19.48
CA ASN A 6 25.93 -7.24 20.36
C ASN A 6 26.32 -8.35 21.38
N GLU A 7 25.40 -8.75 22.26
CA GLU A 7 25.63 -9.80 23.26
C GLU A 7 26.03 -11.17 22.67
N TRP A 8 25.79 -11.40 21.38
CA TRP A 8 26.16 -12.63 20.65
C TRP A 8 27.47 -12.52 19.86
N LYS A 9 28.26 -11.46 20.07
CA LYS A 9 29.55 -11.24 19.38
C LYS A 9 29.41 -10.94 17.88
N GLN A 10 28.25 -10.50 17.43
CA GLN A 10 28.02 -10.12 16.03
C GLN A 10 28.24 -8.61 15.86
N THR A 11 28.82 -8.23 14.72
CA THR A 11 28.97 -6.82 14.36
C THR A 11 27.62 -6.24 13.96
N VAL A 12 27.20 -5.14 14.59
CA VAL A 12 25.94 -4.44 14.31
C VAL A 12 26.17 -2.98 13.91
N GLY A 13 25.15 -2.32 13.36
CA GLY A 13 25.22 -0.91 12.97
C GLY A 13 25.41 0.04 14.16
N PHE A 14 25.69 1.31 13.87
CA PHE A 14 25.77 2.34 14.91
C PHE A 14 24.40 2.58 15.57
N SER A 15 24.42 3.01 16.84
CA SER A 15 23.20 3.36 17.58
C SER A 15 22.49 4.56 16.93
N VAL A 16 21.17 4.48 16.77
CA VAL A 16 20.32 5.60 16.36
C VAL A 16 19.60 6.12 17.60
N GLU A 17 20.33 6.88 18.43
CA GLU A 17 19.85 7.29 19.77
C GLU A 17 18.57 8.14 19.74
N THR A 18 18.34 8.88 18.66
CA THR A 18 17.16 9.72 18.46
C THR A 18 16.06 9.03 17.66
N TRP A 19 16.09 7.70 17.57
CA TRP A 19 15.06 6.95 16.89
C TRP A 19 13.71 7.11 17.61
N SER A 20 12.69 7.46 16.84
CA SER A 20 11.29 7.45 17.28
C SER A 20 10.44 6.73 16.24
N PRO A 21 9.34 6.07 16.65
CA PRO A 21 8.35 5.57 15.70
C PRO A 21 7.85 6.71 14.81
N VAL A 22 7.65 6.41 13.52
CA VAL A 22 6.93 7.32 12.62
C VAL A 22 5.43 7.32 12.96
N GLY A 23 4.77 8.44 12.71
CA GLY A 23 3.32 8.53 12.84
C GLY A 23 2.59 7.61 11.86
N LEU A 24 1.36 7.23 12.20
CA LEU A 24 0.46 6.58 11.25
C LEU A 24 0.08 7.57 10.13
N PRO A 25 -0.26 7.08 8.92
CA PRO A 25 -0.85 7.94 7.90
C PRO A 25 -2.10 8.63 8.44
N ASP A 26 -2.15 9.96 8.33
CA ASP A 26 -3.28 10.79 8.77
C ASP A 26 -4.51 10.63 7.86
N GLY A 27 -4.31 10.15 6.64
CA GLY A 27 -5.36 9.99 5.63
C GLY A 27 -5.70 11.28 4.89
N GLU A 28 -4.91 12.34 5.09
CA GLU A 28 -5.08 13.59 4.37
C GLU A 28 -4.78 13.42 2.88
N PRO A 29 -5.50 14.13 1.99
CA PRO A 29 -5.26 14.03 0.56
C PRO A 29 -3.85 14.50 0.18
N LEU A 30 -3.11 13.66 -0.54
CA LEU A 30 -1.79 14.01 -1.06
C LEU A 30 -1.96 14.61 -2.46
N ASN A 31 -1.61 15.88 -2.63
CA ASN A 31 -1.72 16.58 -3.90
C ASN A 31 -0.36 16.58 -4.62
N GLY A 32 -0.30 15.90 -5.78
CA GLY A 32 0.84 15.93 -6.68
C GLY A 32 0.58 16.82 -7.90
N TYR A 33 1.56 16.90 -8.80
CA TYR A 33 1.45 17.66 -10.04
C TYR A 33 0.47 17.05 -11.05
N PHE A 34 0.41 15.72 -11.11
CA PHE A 34 -0.39 14.98 -12.12
C PHE A 34 -1.57 14.22 -11.53
N SER A 35 -1.58 14.02 -10.21
CA SER A 35 -2.58 13.20 -9.55
C SER A 35 -2.82 13.68 -8.11
N ARG A 36 -3.99 13.33 -7.61
CA ARG A 36 -4.37 13.47 -6.21
C ARG A 36 -4.59 12.08 -5.64
N MET A 37 -3.99 11.79 -4.50
CA MET A 37 -4.21 10.55 -3.77
C MET A 37 -5.13 10.84 -2.59
N GLU A 38 -6.18 10.03 -2.48
CA GLU A 38 -7.17 10.16 -1.41
C GLU A 38 -7.26 8.84 -0.65
N ARG A 39 -7.64 8.93 0.62
CA ARG A 39 -7.98 7.75 1.39
C ARG A 39 -9.16 7.04 0.72
N LEU A 40 -9.00 5.76 0.44
CA LEU A 40 -10.09 4.94 -0.08
C LEU A 40 -11.20 4.83 0.96
N ARG A 41 -12.43 5.10 0.54
CA ARG A 41 -13.64 5.08 1.37
C ARG A 41 -14.80 4.53 0.56
N LYS A 42 -15.80 3.97 1.24
CA LYS A 42 -16.97 3.34 0.60
C LYS A 42 -17.93 4.33 -0.07
N ASP A 43 -17.81 5.62 0.24
CA ASP A 43 -18.54 6.71 -0.41
C ASP A 43 -17.91 7.19 -1.72
N HIS A 44 -16.74 6.65 -2.10
CA HIS A 44 -16.12 6.92 -3.40
C HIS A 44 -16.89 6.17 -4.51
N PRO A 45 -16.78 6.60 -5.78
CA PRO A 45 -17.40 5.90 -6.91
C PRO A 45 -16.67 4.58 -7.19
N LEU A 46 -16.95 3.55 -6.36
CA LEU A 46 -16.32 2.23 -6.46
C LEU A 46 -16.64 1.55 -7.81
N GLU A 47 -17.78 1.88 -8.43
CA GLU A 47 -18.14 1.37 -9.75
C GLU A 47 -17.13 1.81 -10.83
N GLU A 48 -16.68 3.06 -10.80
CA GLU A 48 -15.65 3.56 -11.72
C GLU A 48 -14.30 2.87 -11.50
N LEU A 49 -13.94 2.64 -10.22
CA LEU A 49 -12.73 1.91 -9.86
C LEU A 49 -12.80 0.45 -10.32
N PHE A 50 -13.95 -0.21 -10.12
CA PHE A 50 -14.21 -1.56 -10.61
C PHE A 50 -14.12 -1.64 -12.14
N HIS A 51 -14.72 -0.69 -12.85
CA HIS A 51 -14.62 -0.62 -14.31
C HIS A 51 -13.19 -0.41 -14.80
N ALA A 52 -12.38 0.38 -14.09
CA ALA A 52 -10.96 0.54 -14.40
C ALA A 52 -10.16 -0.78 -14.22
N PHE A 53 -10.53 -1.59 -13.23
CA PHE A 53 -9.87 -2.87 -12.91
C PHE A 53 -10.31 -4.04 -13.79
N THR A 54 -11.52 -3.98 -14.35
CA THR A 54 -12.13 -5.06 -15.15
C THR A 54 -12.20 -4.77 -16.64
N ARG A 55 -11.63 -3.65 -17.10
CA ARG A 55 -11.55 -3.32 -18.52
C ARG A 55 -10.77 -4.42 -19.26
N SER A 56 -11.38 -4.95 -20.33
CA SER A 56 -11.08 -6.17 -21.10
C SER A 56 -9.63 -6.68 -21.18
N GLN A 57 -9.47 -8.02 -21.07
CA GLN A 57 -8.28 -8.87 -21.30
C GLN A 57 -7.13 -8.79 -20.29
N ASP A 58 -7.28 -8.00 -19.24
CA ASP A 58 -6.23 -7.78 -18.24
C ASP A 58 -6.31 -8.73 -17.03
N GLU A 59 -6.80 -9.97 -17.20
CA GLU A 59 -6.71 -10.97 -16.11
C GLU A 59 -5.25 -11.22 -15.70
N GLU A 60 -4.32 -11.05 -16.63
CA GLU A 60 -2.87 -11.10 -16.38
C GLU A 60 -2.39 -10.03 -15.37
N ARG A 61 -3.12 -8.94 -15.15
CA ARG A 61 -2.76 -7.94 -14.11
C ARG A 61 -2.79 -8.54 -12.71
N TRP A 62 -3.56 -9.62 -12.52
CA TRP A 62 -3.69 -10.29 -11.24
C TRP A 62 -2.66 -11.40 -11.05
N THR A 63 -1.82 -11.72 -12.05
CA THR A 63 -0.85 -12.84 -12.01
C THR A 63 0.07 -12.81 -10.77
N TYR A 64 0.36 -11.62 -10.25
CA TYR A 64 1.25 -11.44 -9.10
C TYR A 64 0.54 -10.87 -7.85
N LEU A 65 -0.79 -10.85 -7.85
CA LEU A 65 -1.58 -10.37 -6.72
C LEU A 65 -2.25 -11.55 -6.00
N PRO A 66 -2.31 -11.56 -4.66
CA PRO A 66 -2.92 -12.65 -3.89
C PRO A 66 -4.47 -12.60 -3.89
N TYR A 67 -5.06 -11.72 -4.71
CA TYR A 67 -6.49 -11.46 -4.79
C TYR A 67 -6.88 -11.14 -6.24
N GLY A 68 -8.19 -11.13 -6.51
CA GLY A 68 -8.75 -10.96 -7.85
C GLY A 68 -8.55 -12.20 -8.74
N PRO A 69 -8.90 -12.12 -10.04
CA PRO A 69 -9.74 -11.07 -10.62
C PRO A 69 -11.14 -11.05 -10.00
N PHE A 70 -11.76 -9.86 -9.94
CA PHE A 70 -13.15 -9.72 -9.50
C PHE A 70 -14.09 -9.88 -10.70
N LYS A 71 -15.01 -10.84 -10.62
CA LYS A 71 -15.94 -11.17 -11.72
C LYS A 71 -17.16 -10.27 -11.77
N ASP A 72 -17.50 -9.65 -10.64
CA ASP A 72 -18.66 -8.80 -10.47
C ASP A 72 -18.37 -7.69 -9.46
N PHE A 73 -19.19 -6.64 -9.51
CA PHE A 73 -19.05 -5.50 -8.62
C PHE A 73 -19.24 -5.85 -7.13
N PRO A 74 -20.21 -6.68 -6.72
CA PRO A 74 -20.39 -7.04 -5.31
C PRO A 74 -19.18 -7.73 -4.65
N SER A 75 -18.50 -8.63 -5.36
CA SER A 75 -17.27 -9.27 -4.86
C SER A 75 -16.12 -8.28 -4.71
N PHE A 76 -16.01 -7.30 -5.61
CA PHE A 76 -15.06 -6.20 -5.49
C PHE A 76 -15.38 -5.27 -4.31
N GLU A 77 -16.64 -4.88 -4.16
CA GLU A 77 -17.09 -4.00 -3.07
C GLU A 77 -16.90 -4.63 -1.68
N THR A 78 -17.06 -5.96 -1.58
CA THR A 78 -16.83 -6.69 -0.32
C THR A 78 -15.34 -6.73 0.06
N TRP A 79 -14.45 -6.72 -0.92
CA TRP A 79 -13.00 -6.70 -0.69
C TRP A 79 -12.49 -5.33 -0.24
N ILE A 80 -13.16 -4.24 -0.64
CA ILE A 80 -12.90 -2.85 -0.20
C ILE A 80 -13.42 -2.58 1.22
#